data_AF-A0A4Z2DXX2-F1
#
_entry.id   AF-A0A4Z2DXX2-F1
#
_cell.length_a   1.000
_cell.length_b   1.000
_cell.length_c   1.000
_cell.angle_alpha   90.00
_cell.angle_beta   90.00
_cell.angle_gamma   90.00
#
_symmetry.space_group_name_H-M   'P 1'
#
loop_
_entity.id
_entity.type
_entity.pdbx_description
1 polymer ?
#
loop_
_entity_poly.entity_id
_entity_poly.type
_entity_poly.pdbx_seq_one_letter_code
_entity_poly.pdbx_strand_id
1 'polypeptide(L)'
;MSSFIEVNLRSQDFGIFIIMFIHVTTTVAKLLPLFLYLLFGFAAVFQQLFQLPDEEVLNSLSNNNKLQLSDCFIGYQSLLNYSIHNITKMNRRQVNIFNSIDLTLFDTLMMMMGEYQHSTIIIESYLENHLFIMPHSKLTLVFFILFVILMPITLFNLIIGLAVGDIDKVRQSATHELISRQVYWLDSLEAIFPRWLYDKVYIQRWKIKPAIINTPTHRRSRQETDEVIKLLNQKLNIIHKKLEWFNYQLQQIMQRFSIQH
;
A
#
# COMPACT_ATOMS: atom_id res chain seq x y z
N MET A 1 5.22 -30.55 8.15
CA MET A 1 5.60 -29.17 7.75
C MET A 1 7.11 -29.03 7.53
N SER A 2 7.97 -29.68 8.33
CA SER A 2 9.43 -29.63 8.14
C SER A 2 9.92 -30.28 6.83
N SER A 3 9.35 -31.43 6.43
CA SER A 3 9.78 -32.14 5.21
C SER A 3 9.51 -31.37 3.91
N PHE A 4 8.43 -30.58 3.87
CA PHE A 4 8.08 -29.77 2.69
C PHE A 4 8.96 -28.51 2.57
N ILE A 5 9.44 -27.99 3.71
CA ILE A 5 10.35 -26.85 3.78
C ILE A 5 11.76 -27.30 3.37
N GLU A 6 12.24 -28.47 3.82
CA GLU A 6 13.55 -29.02 3.44
C GLU A 6 13.68 -29.31 1.94
N VAL A 7 12.65 -29.88 1.31
CA VAL A 7 12.67 -30.17 -0.13
C VAL A 7 12.69 -28.87 -0.95
N ASN A 8 12.00 -27.84 -0.50
CA ASN A 8 11.92 -26.56 -1.20
C ASN A 8 13.13 -25.63 -0.93
N LEU A 9 13.82 -25.79 0.21
CA LEU A 9 15.12 -25.18 0.50
C LEU A 9 16.23 -25.63 -0.46
N ARG A 10 16.03 -26.76 -1.16
CA ARG A 10 16.96 -27.28 -2.18
C ARG A 10 16.91 -26.52 -3.50
N SER A 11 15.84 -25.76 -3.77
CA SER A 11 15.73 -24.89 -4.93
C SER A 11 16.41 -23.55 -4.64
N GLN A 12 17.39 -23.15 -5.47
CA GLN A 12 18.19 -21.95 -5.29
C GLN A 12 17.33 -20.67 -5.24
N ASP A 13 16.27 -20.61 -6.03
CA ASP A 13 15.41 -19.43 -6.11
C ASP A 13 14.43 -19.37 -4.94
N PHE A 14 13.83 -20.50 -4.57
CA PHE A 14 12.79 -20.53 -3.53
C PHE A 14 13.36 -20.53 -2.10
N GLY A 15 14.55 -21.09 -1.89
CA GLY A 15 15.23 -21.10 -0.60
C GLY A 15 15.56 -19.70 -0.08
N ILE A 16 15.92 -18.76 -0.97
CA ILE A 16 16.18 -17.35 -0.61
C ILE A 16 14.92 -16.72 -0.02
N PHE A 17 13.77 -16.90 -0.67
CA PHE A 17 12.51 -16.33 -0.21
C PHE A 17 12.08 -16.87 1.15
N ILE A 18 12.21 -18.18 1.40
CA ILE A 18 11.84 -18.77 2.70
C ILE A 18 12.70 -18.20 3.83
N ILE A 19 14.02 -18.18 3.66
CA ILE A 19 14.97 -17.71 4.70
C ILE A 19 14.71 -16.24 4.99
N MET A 20 14.56 -15.44 3.94
CA MET A 20 14.28 -14.02 4.05
C MET A 20 12.92 -13.75 4.70
N PHE A 21 11.88 -14.50 4.33
CA PHE A 21 10.54 -14.37 4.90
C PHE A 21 10.54 -14.64 6.40
N ILE A 22 11.13 -15.76 6.85
CA ILE A 22 11.20 -16.07 8.29
C ILE A 22 11.90 -14.95 9.03
N HIS A 23 13.05 -14.49 8.53
CA HIS A 23 13.82 -13.45 9.20
C HIS A 23 13.05 -12.11 9.26
N VAL A 24 12.49 -11.65 8.14
CA VAL A 24 11.70 -10.41 8.08
C VAL A 24 10.42 -10.50 8.92
N THR A 25 9.73 -11.65 8.94
CA THR A 25 8.58 -11.86 9.82
C THR A 25 9.00 -11.79 11.29
N THR A 26 10.16 -12.35 11.67
CA THR A 26 10.63 -12.22 13.06
C THR A 26 10.99 -10.78 13.44
N THR A 27 11.46 -9.96 12.51
CA THR A 27 11.76 -8.55 12.80
C THR A 27 10.48 -7.72 12.89
N VAL A 28 9.52 -7.92 11.99
CA VAL A 28 8.19 -7.29 12.06
C VAL A 28 7.44 -7.74 13.32
N ALA A 29 7.53 -9.01 13.71
CA ALA A 29 6.89 -9.53 14.92
C ALA A 29 7.40 -8.87 16.21
N LYS A 30 8.63 -8.33 16.24
CA LYS A 30 9.13 -7.54 17.38
C LYS A 30 8.39 -6.22 17.56
N LEU A 31 7.74 -5.70 16.52
CA LEU A 31 6.90 -4.50 16.60
C LEU A 31 5.46 -4.82 17.02
N LEU A 32 5.05 -6.09 17.04
CA LEU A 32 3.70 -6.50 17.41
C LEU A 32 3.25 -6.01 18.80
N PRO A 33 4.09 -6.00 19.85
CA PRO A 33 3.71 -5.43 21.15
C PRO A 33 3.37 -3.94 21.09
N LEU A 34 4.06 -3.16 20.25
CA LEU A 34 3.77 -1.74 20.05
C LEU A 34 2.40 -1.56 19.39
N PHE A 35 2.08 -2.38 18.39
CA PHE A 35 0.77 -2.35 17.74
C PHE A 35 -0.35 -2.77 18.69
N LEU A 36 -0.14 -3.78 19.53
CA LEU A 36 -1.13 -4.18 20.53
C LEU A 36 -1.38 -3.08 21.56
N TYR A 37 -0.32 -2.47 22.12
CA TYR A 37 -0.46 -1.39 23.09
C TYR A 37 -1.30 -0.23 22.53
N LEU A 38 -1.01 0.12 21.29
CA LEU A 38 -1.67 1.19 20.58
C LEU A 38 -3.11 0.81 20.17
N LEU A 39 -3.37 -0.44 19.76
CA LEU A 39 -4.71 -0.96 19.51
C LEU A 39 -5.59 -0.81 20.76
N PHE A 40 -5.12 -1.32 21.91
CA PHE A 40 -5.86 -1.21 23.17
C PHE A 40 -6.07 0.23 23.60
N GLY A 41 -5.08 1.10 23.42
CA GLY A 41 -5.18 2.52 23.73
C GLY A 41 -6.28 3.23 22.94
N PHE A 42 -6.31 3.02 21.62
CA PHE A 42 -7.34 3.64 20.77
C PHE A 42 -8.71 2.96 20.90
N ALA A 43 -8.75 1.64 21.13
CA ALA A 43 -9.99 0.94 21.45
C ALA A 43 -10.64 1.47 22.73
N ALA A 44 -9.87 1.72 23.79
CA ALA A 44 -10.39 2.32 25.01
C ALA A 44 -10.94 3.74 24.78
N VAL A 45 -10.24 4.55 23.98
CA VAL A 45 -10.71 5.91 23.62
C VAL A 45 -12.01 5.84 22.82
N PHE A 46 -12.10 4.98 21.80
CA PHE A 46 -13.32 4.83 21.02
C PHE A 46 -14.45 4.23 21.85
N GLN A 47 -14.19 3.27 22.72
CA GLN A 47 -15.19 2.76 23.65
C GLN A 47 -15.79 3.91 24.46
N GLN A 48 -14.97 4.80 25.03
CA GLN A 48 -15.45 5.94 25.81
C GLN A 48 -16.20 6.99 24.97
N LEU A 49 -15.80 7.16 23.71
CA LEU A 49 -16.27 8.24 22.84
C LEU A 49 -17.58 7.88 22.10
N PHE A 50 -17.78 6.58 21.85
CA PHE A 50 -18.96 6.02 21.19
C PHE A 50 -20.00 5.45 22.16
N GLN A 51 -19.67 5.27 23.45
CA GLN A 51 -20.64 4.77 24.43
C GLN A 51 -21.80 5.76 24.61
N LEU A 52 -23.01 5.32 24.24
CA LEU A 52 -24.24 6.06 24.52
C LEU A 52 -24.77 5.74 25.92
N PRO A 53 -25.38 6.72 26.61
CA PRO A 53 -26.15 6.44 27.82
C PRO A 53 -27.42 5.65 27.48
N ASP A 54 -27.73 4.64 28.28
CA ASP A 54 -28.91 3.79 28.12
C ASP A 54 -30.22 4.59 28.25
N GLU A 55 -31.19 4.36 27.35
CA GLU A 55 -32.50 5.04 27.35
C GLU A 55 -33.29 4.81 28.65
N GLU A 56 -33.03 3.72 29.36
CA GLU A 56 -33.70 3.38 30.62
C GLU A 56 -33.28 4.33 31.76
N VAL A 57 -31.99 4.69 31.80
CA VAL A 57 -31.45 5.68 32.75
C VAL A 57 -31.99 7.07 32.42
N LEU A 58 -32.06 7.42 31.13
CA LEU A 58 -32.57 8.70 30.63
C LEU A 58 -34.05 8.93 31.00
N ASN A 59 -34.85 7.86 30.93
CA ASN A 59 -36.29 7.90 31.24
C ASN A 59 -36.56 7.91 32.76
N SER A 60 -35.64 7.39 33.58
CA SER A 60 -35.72 7.42 35.04
C SER A 60 -35.31 8.76 35.69
N LEU A 61 -34.63 9.65 34.94
CA LEU A 61 -34.17 10.94 35.46
C LEU A 61 -35.32 11.97 35.59
N SER A 62 -35.42 12.62 36.76
CA SER A 62 -36.32 13.74 37.02
C SER A 62 -36.06 14.94 36.08
N ASN A 63 -37.12 15.66 35.67
CA ASN A 63 -37.04 16.74 34.67
C ASN A 63 -36.01 17.83 34.98
N ASN A 64 -35.75 18.11 36.26
CA ASN A 64 -34.74 19.11 36.67
C ASN A 64 -33.30 18.62 36.43
N ASN A 65 -33.04 17.32 36.61
CA ASN A 65 -31.73 16.73 36.37
C ASN A 65 -31.45 16.61 34.86
N LYS A 66 -32.50 16.48 34.02
CA LYS A 66 -32.38 16.51 32.55
C LYS A 66 -31.87 17.86 32.03
N LEU A 67 -32.33 18.96 32.63
CA LEU A 67 -31.86 20.32 32.33
C LEU A 67 -30.41 20.55 32.77
N GLN A 68 -30.03 20.08 33.98
CA GLN A 68 -28.64 20.15 34.43
C GLN A 68 -27.68 19.33 33.56
N LEU A 69 -28.13 18.19 33.04
CA LEU A 69 -27.33 17.36 32.14
C LEU A 69 -27.15 18.00 30.77
N SER A 70 -28.13 18.78 30.29
CA SER A 70 -28.01 19.51 29.02
C SER A 70 -27.03 20.66 29.04
N ASP A 71 -26.80 21.27 30.20
CA ASP A 71 -25.81 22.34 30.33
C ASP A 71 -24.38 21.79 30.38
N CYS A 72 -24.20 20.53 30.81
CA CYS A 72 -22.90 19.87 30.89
C CYS A 72 -22.50 19.20 29.57
N PHE A 73 -23.47 18.79 28.75
CA PHE A 73 -23.26 18.11 27.48
C PHE A 73 -23.99 18.85 26.36
N ILE A 74 -23.22 19.56 25.53
CA ILE A 74 -23.69 20.44 24.43
C ILE A 74 -24.66 19.72 23.45
N GLY A 75 -24.63 18.38 23.36
CA GLY A 75 -25.54 17.60 22.51
C GLY A 75 -26.89 17.20 23.13
N TYR A 76 -27.08 17.39 24.44
CA TYR A 76 -28.24 16.85 25.16
C TYR A 76 -29.46 17.79 25.12
N GLN A 77 -29.26 19.08 24.85
CA GLN A 77 -30.35 20.07 24.78
C GLN A 77 -31.36 19.78 23.66
N SER A 78 -30.95 19.03 22.62
CA SER A 78 -31.82 18.60 21.53
C SER A 78 -32.69 17.38 21.88
N LEU A 79 -32.39 16.62 22.95
CA LEU A 79 -33.09 15.37 23.33
C LEU A 79 -34.50 15.60 23.85
N LEU A 80 -34.80 16.81 24.35
CA LEU A 80 -36.08 17.10 24.99
C LEU A 80 -37.20 17.40 23.99
N ASN A 81 -36.91 17.52 22.69
CA ASN A 81 -37.84 18.14 21.74
C ASN A 81 -38.26 17.31 20.51
N TYR A 82 -37.83 16.04 20.38
CA TYR A 82 -38.11 15.29 19.14
C TYR A 82 -38.32 13.79 19.35
N SER A 83 -39.43 13.29 18.81
CA SER A 83 -39.81 11.87 18.83
C SER A 83 -39.18 11.15 17.62
N ILE A 84 -38.12 10.37 17.83
CA ILE A 84 -37.52 9.49 16.81
C ILE A 84 -37.63 8.03 17.20
N HIS A 85 -38.59 7.31 16.61
CA HIS A 85 -38.72 5.87 16.87
C HIS A 85 -38.05 4.98 15.79
N ASN A 86 -37.85 5.45 14.55
CA ASN A 86 -37.43 4.56 13.45
C ASN A 86 -36.03 4.84 12.86
N ILE A 87 -35.63 6.11 12.66
CA ILE A 87 -34.28 6.46 12.13
C ILE A 87 -33.18 6.09 13.15
N THR A 88 -33.51 6.19 14.44
CA THR A 88 -32.65 5.80 15.55
C THR A 88 -32.36 4.31 15.60
N LYS A 89 -33.22 3.41 15.08
CA LYS A 89 -33.06 1.97 15.30
C LYS A 89 -31.91 1.35 14.49
N MET A 90 -31.70 1.78 13.26
CA MET A 90 -30.56 1.34 12.43
C MET A 90 -29.24 1.89 12.96
N ASN A 91 -29.20 3.19 13.27
CA ASN A 91 -27.98 3.84 13.78
C ASN A 91 -27.65 3.38 15.22
N ARG A 92 -28.64 3.11 16.07
CA ARG A 92 -28.45 2.49 17.40
C ARG A 92 -27.78 1.14 17.31
N ARG A 93 -28.15 0.29 16.36
CA ARG A 93 -27.50 -1.02 16.21
C ARG A 93 -26.02 -0.89 15.90
N GLN A 94 -25.66 0.09 15.06
CA GLN A 94 -24.26 0.32 14.71
C GLN A 94 -23.46 0.87 15.89
N VAL A 95 -24.05 1.67 16.77
CA VAL A 95 -23.32 2.18 17.94
C VAL A 95 -23.37 1.26 19.16
N ASN A 96 -24.38 0.40 19.26
CA ASN A 96 -24.42 -0.68 20.26
C ASN A 96 -23.31 -1.72 20.07
N ILE A 97 -22.64 -1.74 18.92
CA ILE A 97 -21.43 -2.54 18.71
C ILE A 97 -20.34 -2.12 19.71
N PHE A 98 -20.27 -0.84 20.06
CA PHE A 98 -19.30 -0.29 21.01
C PHE A 98 -19.62 -0.56 22.49
N ASN A 99 -20.77 -1.18 22.79
CA ASN A 99 -21.12 -1.55 24.16
C ASN A 99 -20.39 -2.81 24.63
N SER A 100 -19.94 -3.65 23.69
CA SER A 100 -19.17 -4.85 24.00
C SER A 100 -17.69 -4.60 23.72
N ILE A 101 -16.84 -4.85 24.72
CA ILE A 101 -15.37 -4.66 24.61
C ILE A 101 -14.80 -5.44 23.43
N ASP A 102 -15.24 -6.69 23.23
CA ASP A 102 -14.73 -7.56 22.18
C ASP A 102 -15.07 -7.03 20.77
N LEU A 103 -16.26 -6.47 20.61
CA LEU A 103 -16.71 -5.90 19.35
C LEU A 103 -16.02 -4.57 19.07
N THR A 104 -15.82 -3.72 20.08
CA THR A 104 -15.02 -2.49 19.94
C THR A 104 -13.59 -2.81 19.52
N LEU A 105 -12.97 -3.83 20.13
CA LEU A 105 -11.63 -4.26 19.77
C LEU A 105 -11.58 -4.75 18.31
N PHE A 106 -12.55 -5.57 17.91
CA PHE A 106 -12.64 -6.04 16.52
C PHE A 106 -12.84 -4.89 15.53
N ASP A 107 -13.74 -3.96 15.81
CA ASP A 107 -13.97 -2.80 14.96
C ASP A 107 -12.73 -1.90 14.89
N THR A 108 -12.02 -1.71 16.00
CA THR A 108 -10.75 -0.96 15.97
C THR A 108 -9.68 -1.67 15.13
N LEU A 109 -9.63 -3.00 15.13
CA LEU A 109 -8.76 -3.76 14.25
C LEU A 109 -9.15 -3.57 12.77
N MET A 110 -10.43 -3.63 12.43
CA MET A 110 -10.90 -3.41 11.05
C MET A 110 -10.62 -1.97 10.59
N MET A 111 -10.83 -0.99 11.48
CA MET A 111 -10.44 0.40 11.22
C MET A 111 -8.92 0.57 11.06
N MET A 112 -8.10 -0.19 11.80
CA MET A 112 -6.65 -0.23 11.60
C MET A 112 -6.28 -0.82 10.23
N MET A 113 -7.03 -1.81 9.72
CA MET A 113 -6.85 -2.37 8.38
C MET A 113 -7.33 -1.42 7.26
N GLY A 114 -8.04 -0.35 7.60
CA GLY A 114 -8.53 0.66 6.66
C GLY A 114 -10.02 0.53 6.32
N GLU A 115 -10.77 -0.32 7.03
CA GLU A 115 -12.22 -0.44 6.87
C GLU A 115 -12.94 0.54 7.82
N TYR A 116 -13.66 1.52 7.26
CA TYR A 116 -14.31 2.59 8.04
C TYR A 116 -15.83 2.55 7.94
N GLN A 117 -16.44 1.47 8.42
CA GLN A 117 -17.89 1.24 8.33
C GLN A 117 -18.73 2.36 8.99
N HIS A 118 -18.22 3.02 10.04
CA HIS A 118 -18.95 4.05 10.79
C HIS A 118 -18.66 5.50 10.38
N SER A 119 -17.88 5.70 9.31
CA SER A 119 -17.49 7.04 8.84
C SER A 119 -18.70 7.94 8.52
N THR A 120 -19.74 7.38 7.89
CA THR A 120 -20.98 8.10 7.56
C THR A 120 -21.70 8.59 8.81
N ILE A 121 -21.82 7.76 9.84
CA ILE A 121 -22.46 8.13 11.11
C ILE A 121 -21.70 9.28 11.79
N ILE A 122 -20.36 9.23 11.80
CA ILE A 122 -19.53 10.27 12.43
C ILE A 122 -19.71 11.61 11.69
N ILE A 123 -19.71 11.58 10.36
CA ILE A 123 -19.86 12.78 9.52
C ILE A 123 -21.26 13.37 9.64
N GLU A 124 -22.30 12.52 9.54
CA GLU A 124 -23.69 12.94 9.69
C GLU A 124 -23.93 13.54 11.09
N SER A 125 -23.35 12.94 12.15
CA SER A 125 -23.40 13.47 13.52
C SER A 125 -22.69 14.82 13.71
N TYR A 126 -21.78 15.19 12.80
CA TYR A 126 -21.11 16.48 12.81
C TYR A 126 -21.87 17.55 12.01
N LEU A 127 -22.41 17.18 10.85
CA LEU A 127 -23.11 18.10 9.93
C LEU A 127 -24.52 18.44 10.42
N GLU A 128 -25.25 17.42 10.85
CA GLU A 128 -26.57 17.57 11.42
C GLU A 128 -26.38 17.57 12.94
N ASN A 129 -26.43 18.75 13.57
CA ASN A 129 -26.47 18.92 15.04
C ASN A 129 -27.68 18.22 15.72
N HIS A 130 -28.35 17.31 15.01
CA HIS A 130 -29.62 16.66 15.33
C HIS A 130 -29.53 15.13 15.29
N LEU A 131 -28.37 14.53 15.00
CA LEU A 131 -28.22 13.09 15.06
C LEU A 131 -27.69 12.67 16.44
N PHE A 132 -28.66 12.24 17.25
CA PHE A 132 -28.67 11.76 18.64
C PHE A 132 -27.73 10.58 18.97
N ILE A 133 -26.53 10.54 18.40
CA ILE A 133 -25.72 9.32 18.37
C ILE A 133 -24.44 9.46 19.22
N MET A 134 -23.90 10.68 19.43
CA MET A 134 -22.68 10.86 20.22
C MET A 134 -22.66 12.14 21.05
N PRO A 135 -22.29 12.07 22.35
CA PRO A 135 -22.24 13.24 23.22
C PRO A 135 -21.15 14.26 22.84
N HIS A 136 -20.09 13.85 22.14
CA HIS A 136 -18.93 14.68 21.80
C HIS A 136 -18.57 14.68 20.31
N SER A 137 -19.52 14.96 19.41
CA SER A 137 -19.34 14.86 17.94
C SER A 137 -18.07 15.54 17.39
N LYS A 138 -17.75 16.76 17.86
CA LYS A 138 -16.53 17.49 17.44
C LYS A 138 -15.23 16.79 17.88
N LEU A 139 -15.19 16.27 19.11
CA LEU A 139 -14.02 15.55 19.62
C LEU A 139 -13.86 14.22 18.89
N THR A 140 -14.95 13.49 18.65
CA THR A 140 -14.93 12.25 17.88
C THR A 140 -14.32 12.45 16.50
N LEU A 141 -14.73 13.49 15.78
CA LEU A 141 -14.20 13.77 14.46
C LEU A 141 -12.69 14.07 14.49
N VAL A 142 -12.22 14.88 15.44
CA VAL A 142 -10.79 15.20 15.58
C VAL A 142 -9.97 13.95 15.91
N PHE A 143 -10.42 13.15 16.89
CA PHE A 143 -9.74 11.89 17.26
C PHE A 143 -9.77 10.87 16.13
N PHE A 144 -10.86 10.81 15.36
CA PHE A 144 -10.99 9.93 14.21
C PHE A 144 -10.01 10.32 13.09
N ILE A 145 -9.89 11.61 12.75
CA ILE A 145 -8.90 12.09 11.77
C ILE A 145 -7.47 11.77 12.24
N LEU A 146 -7.16 12.04 13.52
CA LEU A 146 -5.87 11.74 14.11
C LEU A 146 -5.57 10.22 14.02
N PHE A 147 -6.56 9.38 14.33
CA PHE A 147 -6.45 7.93 14.24
C PHE A 147 -6.17 7.47 12.80
N VAL A 148 -6.88 7.99 11.80
CA VAL A 148 -6.68 7.64 10.38
C VAL A 148 -5.28 8.02 9.89
N ILE A 149 -4.71 9.12 10.38
CA ILE A 149 -3.34 9.50 10.05
C ILE A 149 -2.35 8.58 10.77
N LEU A 150 -2.51 8.41 12.09
CA LEU A 150 -1.56 7.68 12.91
C LEU A 150 -1.57 6.17 12.63
N MET A 151 -2.72 5.50 12.58
CA MET A 151 -2.73 4.05 12.40
C MET A 151 -2.61 3.66 10.95
N PRO A 152 -3.63 3.80 10.10
CA PRO A 152 -3.57 3.13 8.80
C PRO A 152 -2.52 3.77 7.87
N ILE A 153 -2.17 5.04 8.06
CA ILE A 153 -1.12 5.67 7.23
C ILE A 153 0.27 5.49 7.86
N THR A 154 0.52 5.98 9.09
CA THR A 154 1.91 5.93 9.61
C THR A 154 2.35 4.53 10.03
N LEU A 155 1.46 3.71 10.59
CA LEU A 155 1.77 2.37 11.08
C LEU A 155 2.09 1.42 9.92
N PHE A 156 1.27 1.37 8.87
CA PHE A 156 1.55 0.53 7.70
C PHE A 156 2.83 0.97 6.98
N ASN A 157 3.05 2.28 6.83
CA ASN A 157 4.28 2.80 6.26
C ASN A 157 5.50 2.45 7.13
N LEU A 158 5.34 2.40 8.45
CA LEU A 158 6.39 1.94 9.37
C LEU A 158 6.66 0.43 9.22
N ILE A 159 5.62 -0.42 9.18
CA ILE A 159 5.79 -1.87 8.98
C ILE A 159 6.49 -2.16 7.66
N ILE A 160 6.01 -1.54 6.58
CA ILE A 160 6.58 -1.73 5.24
C ILE A 160 8.00 -1.17 5.19
N GLY A 161 8.22 0.03 5.76
CA GLY A 161 9.52 0.67 5.80
C GLY A 161 10.56 -0.13 6.60
N LEU A 162 10.16 -0.72 7.74
CA LEU A 162 11.03 -1.61 8.51
C LEU A 162 11.29 -2.92 7.77
N ALA A 163 10.24 -3.53 7.20
CA ALA A 163 10.38 -4.78 6.46
C ALA A 163 11.33 -4.61 5.26
N VAL A 164 11.19 -3.53 4.49
CA VAL A 164 12.08 -3.22 3.36
C VAL A 164 13.47 -2.81 3.85
N GLY A 165 13.60 -2.09 4.96
CA GLY A 165 14.91 -1.75 5.52
C GLY A 165 15.69 -2.97 6.02
N ASP A 166 15.00 -3.96 6.59
CA ASP A 166 15.60 -5.22 7.04
C ASP A 166 15.85 -6.20 5.89
N ILE A 167 15.00 -6.18 4.83
CA ILE A 167 15.10 -7.13 3.72
C ILE A 167 16.46 -7.05 3.02
N ASP A 168 17.03 -5.86 2.87
CA ASP A 168 18.29 -5.67 2.15
C ASP A 168 19.47 -6.27 2.91
N LYS A 169 19.50 -6.11 4.24
CA LYS A 169 20.53 -6.68 5.11
C LYS A 169 20.41 -8.20 5.15
N VAL A 170 19.18 -8.70 5.36
CA VAL A 170 18.87 -10.13 5.42
C VAL A 170 19.18 -10.81 4.09
N ARG A 171 18.91 -10.16 2.96
CA ARG A 171 19.18 -10.70 1.63
C ARG A 171 20.65 -11.03 1.44
N GLN A 172 21.56 -10.13 1.83
CA GLN A 172 23.00 -10.38 1.72
C GLN A 172 23.41 -11.60 2.56
N SER A 173 23.01 -11.64 3.83
CA SER A 173 23.31 -12.77 4.71
C SER A 173 22.71 -14.09 4.21
N ALA A 174 21.47 -14.08 3.74
CA ALA A 174 20.80 -15.26 3.20
C ALA A 174 21.48 -15.78 1.93
N THR A 175 21.95 -14.90 1.05
CA THR A 175 22.69 -15.31 -0.16
C THR A 175 24.01 -16.02 0.19
N HIS A 176 24.74 -15.52 1.18
CA HIS A 176 25.96 -16.17 1.65
C HIS A 176 25.67 -17.53 2.29
N GLU A 177 24.63 -17.61 3.12
CA GLU A 177 24.23 -18.85 3.78
C GLU A 177 23.80 -19.92 2.75
N LEU A 178 23.07 -19.52 1.72
CA LEU A 178 22.65 -20.45 0.67
C LEU A 178 23.81 -20.96 -0.17
N ILE A 179 24.75 -20.09 -0.57
CA ILE A 179 25.95 -20.53 -1.28
C ILE A 179 26.75 -21.48 -0.39
N SER A 180 26.90 -21.19 0.90
CA SER A 180 27.57 -22.08 1.86
C SER A 180 26.90 -23.45 1.95
N ARG A 181 25.57 -23.49 2.08
CA ARG A 181 24.79 -24.74 2.08
C ARG A 181 24.93 -25.51 0.77
N GLN A 182 24.95 -24.82 -0.37
CA GLN A 182 25.19 -25.46 -1.68
C GLN A 182 26.58 -26.07 -1.77
N VAL A 183 27.62 -25.37 -1.30
CA VAL A 183 28.99 -25.88 -1.27
C VAL A 183 29.09 -27.09 -0.34
N TYR A 184 28.52 -27.02 0.87
CA TYR A 184 28.55 -28.13 1.81
C TYR A 184 27.78 -29.37 1.30
N TRP A 185 26.66 -29.14 0.63
CA TRP A 185 25.90 -30.20 -0.02
C TRP A 185 26.70 -30.83 -1.17
N LEU A 186 27.37 -30.00 -1.98
CA LEU A 186 28.23 -30.48 -3.07
C LEU A 186 29.41 -31.30 -2.52
N ASP A 187 30.06 -30.85 -1.45
CA ASP A 187 31.13 -31.57 -0.76
C ASP A 187 30.65 -32.91 -0.19
N SER A 188 29.47 -32.91 0.45
CA SER A 188 28.83 -34.15 0.93
C SER A 188 28.51 -35.12 -0.21
N LEU A 189 28.09 -34.61 -1.37
CA LEU A 189 27.88 -35.43 -2.57
C LEU A 189 29.19 -35.95 -3.16
N GLU A 190 30.23 -35.11 -3.19
CA GLU A 190 31.56 -35.47 -3.67
C GLU A 190 32.14 -36.62 -2.85
N ALA A 191 31.96 -36.60 -1.53
CA ALA A 191 32.37 -37.69 -0.63
C ALA A 191 31.67 -39.03 -0.90
N ILE A 192 30.44 -39.00 -1.44
CA ILE A 192 29.65 -40.21 -1.76
C ILE A 192 29.90 -40.68 -3.20
N PHE A 193 30.49 -39.84 -4.06
CA PHE A 193 30.62 -40.11 -5.49
C PHE A 193 31.70 -41.16 -5.79
N PRO A 194 31.42 -42.18 -6.62
CA PRO A 194 32.43 -43.16 -7.03
C PRO A 194 33.55 -42.51 -7.85
N ARG A 195 34.82 -42.85 -7.55
CA ARG A 195 36.01 -42.27 -8.22
C ARG A 195 35.99 -42.42 -9.74
N TRP A 196 35.51 -43.56 -10.25
CA TRP A 196 35.42 -43.81 -11.70
C TRP A 196 34.47 -42.84 -12.43
N LEU A 197 33.48 -42.28 -11.74
CA LEU A 197 32.55 -41.29 -12.29
C LEU A 197 33.11 -39.87 -12.11
N TYR A 198 33.74 -39.62 -10.96
CA TYR A 198 34.40 -38.35 -10.67
C TYR A 198 35.50 -38.04 -11.70
N ASP A 199 36.41 -38.99 -11.97
CA ASP A 199 37.51 -38.82 -12.92
C ASP A 199 37.05 -38.55 -14.37
N LYS A 200 35.84 -39.00 -14.71
CA LYS A 200 35.24 -38.79 -16.04
C LYS A 200 34.51 -37.44 -16.17
N VAL A 201 34.04 -36.87 -15.06
CA VAL A 201 33.25 -35.62 -15.02
C VAL A 201 34.09 -34.41 -14.57
N TYR A 202 35.18 -34.65 -13.85
CA TYR A 202 36.05 -33.63 -13.30
C TYR A 202 36.77 -32.82 -14.40
N ILE A 203 36.56 -31.51 -14.40
CA ILE A 203 37.21 -30.56 -15.32
C ILE A 203 37.93 -29.50 -14.47
N GLN A 204 39.26 -29.55 -14.44
CA GLN A 204 40.08 -28.68 -13.58
C GLN A 204 40.10 -27.19 -13.99
N ARG A 205 39.75 -26.88 -15.25
CA ARG A 205 39.77 -25.50 -15.77
C ARG A 205 38.44 -25.12 -16.39
N TRP A 206 37.75 -24.22 -15.71
CA TRP A 206 36.63 -23.48 -16.31
C TRP A 206 37.20 -22.42 -17.25
N LYS A 207 37.09 -22.64 -18.56
CA LYS A 207 37.26 -21.55 -19.53
C LYS A 207 36.00 -20.71 -19.49
N ILE A 208 36.01 -19.64 -18.71
CA ILE A 208 35.01 -18.58 -18.82
C ILE A 208 35.16 -18.02 -20.24
N LYS A 209 34.27 -18.43 -21.14
CA LYS A 209 34.14 -17.71 -22.40
C LYS A 209 33.67 -16.31 -21.99
N PRO A 210 34.37 -15.23 -22.38
CA PRO A 210 33.83 -13.89 -22.18
C PRO A 210 32.42 -13.90 -22.73
N ALA A 211 31.50 -13.17 -22.09
CA ALA A 211 30.14 -13.00 -22.59
C ALA A 211 30.24 -12.77 -24.09
N ILE A 212 29.87 -13.78 -24.86
CA ILE A 212 29.95 -13.69 -26.30
C ILE A 212 28.86 -12.68 -26.59
N ILE A 213 29.26 -11.43 -26.86
CA ILE A 213 28.39 -10.45 -27.50
C ILE A 213 28.24 -10.93 -28.94
N ASN A 214 27.64 -12.11 -29.10
CA ASN A 214 26.86 -12.45 -30.27
C ASN A 214 25.51 -11.79 -30.01
N THR A 215 25.51 -10.46 -29.90
CA THR A 215 24.48 -9.81 -30.68
C THR A 215 24.77 -10.28 -32.10
N PRO A 216 23.80 -10.85 -32.83
CA PRO A 216 23.84 -10.57 -34.24
C PRO A 216 23.86 -9.04 -34.26
N THR A 217 25.01 -8.44 -34.58
CA THR A 217 24.97 -7.09 -35.10
C THR A 217 23.98 -7.22 -36.24
N HIS A 218 22.77 -6.73 -36.00
CA HIS A 218 21.66 -6.82 -36.92
C HIS A 218 22.11 -5.97 -38.09
N ARG A 219 22.86 -6.58 -39.01
CA ARG A 219 23.42 -5.95 -40.22
C ARG A 219 22.27 -5.40 -41.09
N ARG A 220 21.06 -5.85 -40.80
CA ARG A 220 19.77 -5.43 -41.34
C ARG A 220 19.27 -4.10 -40.76
N SER A 221 19.66 -3.67 -39.54
CA SER A 221 19.19 -2.39 -38.98
C SER A 221 19.95 -1.22 -39.60
N ARG A 222 21.25 -1.38 -39.91
CA ARG A 222 22.03 -0.32 -40.55
C ARG A 222 21.55 -0.06 -41.98
N GLN A 223 21.21 -1.11 -42.72
CA GLN A 223 20.62 -0.98 -44.06
C GLN A 223 19.21 -0.37 -44.01
N GLU A 224 18.33 -0.81 -43.10
CA GLU A 224 17.01 -0.18 -42.91
C GLU A 224 17.13 1.28 -42.46
N THR A 225 18.07 1.62 -41.56
CA THR A 225 18.27 3.00 -41.13
C THR A 225 18.80 3.87 -42.28
N ASP A 226 19.71 3.37 -43.10
CA ASP A 226 20.26 4.12 -44.23
C ASP A 226 19.20 4.34 -45.32
N GLU A 227 18.30 3.37 -45.55
CA GLU A 227 17.16 3.52 -46.45
C GLU A 227 16.11 4.50 -45.91
N VAL A 228 15.79 4.44 -44.61
CA VAL A 228 14.87 5.40 -43.97
C VAL A 228 15.46 6.81 -43.98
N ILE A 229 16.77 6.96 -43.73
CA ILE A 229 17.45 8.26 -43.79
C ILE A 229 17.44 8.81 -45.23
N LYS A 230 17.68 7.96 -46.24
CA LYS A 230 17.55 8.36 -47.66
C LYS A 230 16.13 8.80 -47.99
N LEU A 231 15.12 8.06 -47.53
CA LEU A 231 13.72 8.39 -47.75
C LEU A 231 13.33 9.71 -47.08
N LEU A 232 13.79 9.93 -45.84
CA LEU A 232 13.56 11.17 -45.10
C LEU A 232 14.21 12.36 -45.80
N ASN A 233 15.46 12.23 -46.24
CA ASN A 233 16.15 13.28 -46.99
C ASN A 233 15.46 13.59 -48.32
N GLN A 234 14.95 12.57 -49.02
CA GLN A 234 14.18 12.78 -50.24
C GLN A 234 12.87 13.53 -49.98
N LYS A 235 12.13 13.15 -48.93
CA LYS A 235 10.90 13.86 -48.53
C LYS A 235 11.17 15.29 -48.09
N LEU A 236 12.25 15.52 -47.32
CA LEU A 236 12.67 16.85 -46.88
C LEU A 236 12.97 17.75 -48.08
N ASN A 237 13.65 17.22 -49.09
CA ASN A 237 13.99 17.99 -50.31
C ASN A 237 12.74 18.36 -51.13
N ILE A 238 11.75 17.47 -51.20
CA ILE A 238 10.45 17.77 -51.84
C ILE A 238 9.73 18.89 -51.09
N ILE A 239 9.68 18.83 -49.76
CA ILE A 239 9.07 19.88 -48.94
C ILE A 239 9.78 21.21 -49.15
N HIS A 240 11.12 21.20 -49.17
CA HIS A 240 11.91 22.40 -49.36
C HIS A 240 11.61 23.08 -50.70
N LYS A 241 11.60 22.31 -51.81
CA LYS A 241 11.20 22.84 -53.13
C LYS A 241 9.78 23.38 -53.17
N LYS A 242 8.85 22.72 -52.46
CA LYS A 242 7.46 23.18 -52.38
C LYS A 242 7.36 24.51 -51.62
N LEU A 243 8.15 24.68 -50.57
CA LEU A 243 8.25 25.92 -49.81
C LEU A 243 8.85 27.05 -50.65
N GLU A 244 9.92 26.77 -51.40
CA GLU A 244 10.51 27.74 -52.34
C GLU A 244 9.53 28.18 -53.42
N TRP A 245 8.79 27.22 -54.01
CA TRP A 245 7.76 27.54 -55.00
C TRP A 245 6.66 28.41 -54.39
N PHE A 246 6.22 28.09 -53.16
CA PHE A 246 5.22 28.90 -52.46
C PHE A 246 5.74 30.32 -52.20
N ASN A 247 7.00 30.45 -51.80
CA ASN A 247 7.63 31.73 -51.54
C ASN A 247 7.76 32.58 -52.83
N TYR A 248 8.11 31.93 -53.96
CA TYR A 248 8.12 32.58 -55.27
C TYR A 248 6.72 33.05 -55.71
N GLN A 249 5.68 32.23 -55.49
CA GLN A 249 4.29 32.64 -55.76
C GLN A 249 3.88 33.84 -54.91
N LEU A 250 4.23 33.85 -53.62
CA LEU A 250 3.98 34.98 -52.74
C LEU A 250 4.69 36.25 -53.22
N GLN A 251 5.95 36.16 -53.65
CA GLN A 251 6.68 37.29 -54.22
C GLN A 251 6.03 37.82 -55.50
N GLN A 252 5.56 36.93 -56.40
CA GLN A 252 4.84 37.33 -57.61
C GLN A 252 3.50 38.02 -57.30
N ILE A 253 2.75 37.53 -56.31
CA ILE A 253 1.52 38.17 -55.84
C ILE A 253 1.83 39.56 -55.26
N MET A 254 2.84 39.66 -54.40
CA MET A 254 3.29 40.93 -53.81
C MET A 254 3.70 41.94 -54.89
N GLN A 255 4.45 41.50 -55.92
CA GLN A 255 4.84 42.36 -57.04
C GLN A 255 3.63 42.82 -57.88
N ARG A 256 2.63 41.95 -58.10
CA ARG A 256 1.39 42.35 -58.79
C ARG A 256 0.59 43.39 -58.00
N PHE A 257 0.54 43.26 -56.67
CA PHE A 257 -0.11 44.27 -55.81
C PHE A 257 0.67 45.59 -55.75
N SER A 258 2.00 45.58 -55.82
CA SER A 258 2.81 46.81 -55.83
C SER A 258 2.82 47.58 -57.16
N ILE A 259 2.33 46.99 -58.25
CA ILE A 259 2.24 47.63 -59.58
C ILE A 259 0.82 48.22 -59.83
N GLN A 260 -0.15 47.94 -58.96
CA GLN A 260 -1.52 48.48 -59.03
C GLN A 260 -1.74 49.76 -58.19
N HIS A 261 -0.65 50.35 -57.65
CA HIS A 261 -0.62 51.65 -56.99
C HIS A 261 0.40 52.56 -57.67
#